data_AF-A0AA88JRY5-F1
#
_entry.id   AF-A0AA88JRY5-F1
#
_cell.length_a   1.000
_cell.length_b   1.000
_cell.length_c   1.000
_cell.angle_alpha   90.00
_cell.angle_beta   90.00
_cell.angle_gamma   90.00
#
_symmetry.space_group_name_H-M   'P 1'
#
loop_
_entity.id
_entity.type
_entity.pdbx_description
1 polymer ?
#
loop_
_entity_poly.entity_id
_entity_poly.type
_entity_poly.pdbx_seq_one_letter_code
_entity_poly.pdbx_strand_id
1 'polypeptide(L)' 'MKYLIVALSAAYLTACQQGPIVKSEPFDWKKAVNRNAERACRDKKGTELHAKCFDREVARGTRESKMIAAHFGVKIQ' A
#
# COMPACT_ATOMS: atom_id res chain seq x y z
N MET A 1 -12.65 -44.47 1.39
CA MET A 1 -11.99 -43.71 0.29
C MET A 1 -12.70 -42.41 -0.10
N LYS A 2 -14.05 -42.32 -0.10
CA LYS A 2 -14.79 -41.08 -0.43
C LYS A 2 -14.39 -39.85 0.41
N TYR A 3 -14.15 -40.02 1.71
CA TYR A 3 -13.82 -38.91 2.61
C TYR A 3 -12.43 -38.31 2.42
N LEU A 4 -11.46 -39.10 1.92
CA LEU A 4 -10.10 -38.61 1.65
C LEU A 4 -10.09 -37.63 0.47
N ILE A 5 -10.87 -37.93 -0.56
CA ILE A 5 -10.99 -37.06 -1.75
C ILE A 5 -11.64 -35.74 -1.35
N VAL A 6 -12.71 -35.78 -0.54
CA VAL A 6 -13.39 -34.57 -0.05
C VAL A 6 -12.48 -33.72 0.83
N ALA A 7 -11.69 -34.34 1.72
CA ALA A 7 -10.75 -33.62 2.57
C ALA A 7 -9.62 -32.96 1.76
N LEU A 8 -9.08 -33.64 0.75
CA LEU A 8 -8.08 -33.07 -0.16
C LEU A 8 -8.66 -31.91 -0.96
N SER A 9 -9.86 -32.06 -1.55
CA SER A 9 -10.54 -30.98 -2.26
C SER A 9 -10.73 -29.74 -1.39
N ALA A 10 -11.12 -29.90 -0.12
CA ALA A 10 -11.27 -28.79 0.82
C ALA A 10 -9.93 -28.11 1.12
N ALA A 11 -8.84 -28.87 1.29
CA ALA A 11 -7.51 -28.33 1.55
C ALA A 11 -6.92 -27.59 0.34
N TYR A 12 -7.18 -28.05 -0.88
CA TYR A 12 -6.77 -27.34 -2.10
C TYR A 12 -7.55 -26.04 -2.32
N LEU A 13 -8.84 -26.01 -1.95
CA LEU A 13 -9.65 -24.78 -2.03
C LEU A 13 -9.18 -23.71 -1.03
N THR A 14 -8.82 -24.10 0.19
CA THR A 14 -8.31 -23.16 1.21
C THR A 14 -6.93 -22.61 0.85
N ALA A 15 -6.05 -23.43 0.27
CA ALA A 15 -4.72 -23.01 -0.18
C ALA A 15 -4.74 -22.04 -1.37
N CYS A 16 -5.79 -22.04 -2.20
CA CYS A 16 -5.93 -21.12 -3.32
C CYS A 16 -6.62 -19.80 -2.96
N GLN A 17 -7.48 -19.78 -1.93
CA GLN A 17 -8.09 -18.54 -1.42
C GLN A 17 -7.14 -17.75 -0.53
N GLN A 18 -6.29 -18.45 0.22
CA GLN A 18 -5.18 -17.88 0.93
C GLN A 18 -3.97 -17.98 0.02
N GLY A 19 -3.89 -17.09 -0.99
CA GLY A 19 -2.63 -16.87 -1.71
C GLY A 19 -1.47 -16.82 -0.71
N PRO A 20 -0.25 -17.21 -1.10
CA PRO A 20 0.84 -17.52 -0.17
C PRO A 20 0.86 -16.51 0.97
N ILE A 21 1.01 -16.98 2.22
CA ILE A 21 1.18 -16.13 3.41
C ILE A 21 2.55 -15.43 3.28
N VAL A 22 2.69 -14.63 2.24
CA VAL A 22 3.77 -13.70 2.03
C VAL A 22 3.44 -12.63 3.04
N LYS A 23 4.25 -12.57 4.10
CA LYS A 23 4.29 -11.38 4.94
C LYS A 23 4.46 -10.22 3.97
N SER A 24 3.43 -9.39 3.82
CA SER A 24 3.53 -8.20 2.99
C SER A 24 4.77 -7.43 3.45
N GLU A 25 5.54 -6.91 2.51
CA GLU A 25 6.67 -6.05 2.85
C GLU A 25 6.23 -5.00 3.89
N PRO A 26 7.12 -4.63 4.84
CA PRO A 26 6.82 -3.57 5.79
C PRO A 26 6.28 -2.36 5.04
N PHE A 27 5.18 -1.79 5.53
CA PHE A 27 4.56 -0.66 4.86
C PHE A 27 5.52 0.53 4.80
N ASP A 28 5.97 0.86 3.59
CA ASP A 28 6.80 2.04 3.32
C ASP A 28 5.90 3.26 3.08
N TRP A 29 5.72 4.04 4.14
CA TRP A 29 4.89 5.24 4.10
C TRP A 29 5.45 6.32 3.16
N LYS A 30 6.78 6.44 3.03
CA LYS A 30 7.41 7.43 2.14
C LYS A 30 7.11 7.10 0.69
N LYS A 31 7.25 5.82 0.32
CA LYS A 31 6.89 5.31 -1.00
C LYS A 31 5.41 5.48 -1.30
N ALA A 32 4.54 5.29 -0.30
CA ALA A 32 3.11 5.52 -0.46
C ALA A 32 2.79 7.01 -0.73
N VAL A 33 3.40 7.93 0.01
CA VAL A 33 3.24 9.39 -0.19
C VAL A 33 3.71 9.81 -1.58
N ASN A 34 4.90 9.39 -2.02
CA ASN A 34 5.43 9.72 -3.34
C ASN A 34 4.52 9.20 -4.47
N ARG A 35 4.09 7.94 -4.38
CA ARG A 35 3.14 7.36 -5.34
C ARG A 35 1.83 8.13 -5.41
N ASN A 36 1.35 8.62 -4.27
CA ASN A 36 0.12 9.41 -4.23
C ASN A 36 0.33 10.78 -4.88
N ALA A 37 1.45 11.45 -4.60
CA ALA A 37 1.82 12.71 -5.23
C ALA A 37 1.98 12.57 -6.76
N GLU A 38 2.63 11.50 -7.23
CA GLU A 38 2.74 11.18 -8.66
C GLU A 38 1.37 10.99 -9.32
N ARG A 39 0.42 10.30 -8.65
CA ARG A 39 -0.93 10.14 -9.18
C ARG A 39 -1.72 11.44 -9.19
N ALA A 40 -1.63 12.22 -8.12
CA ALA A 40 -2.35 13.48 -7.96
C ALA A 40 -1.88 14.53 -8.97
N CYS A 41 -0.61 14.52 -9.34
CA CYS A 41 0.00 15.47 -10.28
C CYS A 41 0.23 14.87 -11.68
N ARG A 42 -0.45 13.75 -12.01
CA ARG A 42 -0.30 13.05 -13.29
C ARG A 42 -0.76 13.90 -14.47
N ASP A 43 -1.79 14.71 -14.26
CA ASP A 43 -2.35 15.67 -15.23
C ASP A 43 -1.33 16.72 -15.67
N LYS A 44 -0.44 17.13 -14.76
CA LYS A 44 0.60 18.14 -14.99
C LYS A 44 1.91 17.54 -15.48
N LYS A 45 2.00 16.22 -15.66
CA LYS A 45 3.24 15.56 -16.03
C LYS A 45 3.79 16.10 -17.35
N GLY A 46 5.08 16.43 -17.38
CA GLY A 46 5.74 17.03 -18.55
C GLY A 46 5.58 18.55 -18.67
N THR A 47 4.91 19.19 -17.71
CA THR A 47 4.83 20.65 -17.61
C THR A 47 5.76 21.18 -16.52
N GLU A 48 6.10 22.46 -16.59
CA GLU A 48 6.85 23.16 -15.53
C GLU A 48 6.10 23.15 -14.18
N LEU A 49 4.77 22.99 -14.20
CA LEU A 49 3.95 22.93 -13.00
C LEU A 49 4.01 21.58 -12.27
N HIS A 50 4.58 20.54 -12.88
CA HIS A 50 4.64 19.21 -12.30
C HIS A 50 5.39 19.20 -10.97
N ALA A 51 6.61 19.76 -10.95
CA ALA A 51 7.48 19.76 -9.77
C ALA A 51 6.81 20.47 -8.58
N LYS A 52 6.25 21.67 -8.82
CA LYS A 52 5.53 22.43 -7.79
C LYS A 52 4.29 21.70 -7.26
N CYS A 53 3.57 20.99 -8.13
CA CYS A 53 2.46 20.15 -7.71
C CYS A 53 2.95 18.99 -6.84
N PHE A 54 3.97 18.28 -7.32
CA PHE A 54 4.52 17.09 -6.66
C PHE A 54 5.03 17.42 -5.26
N ASP A 55 5.85 18.45 -5.12
CA ASP A 55 6.41 18.88 -3.82
C ASP A 55 5.30 19.25 -2.82
N ARG A 56 4.23 19.90 -3.30
CA ARG A 56 3.07 20.25 -2.47
C ARG A 56 2.35 19.01 -1.97
N GLU A 57 2.08 18.04 -2.84
CA GLU A 57 1.38 16.81 -2.47
C GLU A 57 2.25 15.91 -1.56
N VAL A 58 3.57 15.87 -1.77
CA VAL A 58 4.51 15.19 -0.87
C VAL A 58 4.50 15.82 0.52
N ALA A 59 4.56 17.15 0.61
CA ALA A 59 4.51 17.86 1.90
C ALA A 59 3.18 17.60 2.64
N ARG A 60 2.06 17.62 1.90
CA ARG A 60 0.73 17.30 2.43
C ARG A 60 0.66 15.87 2.94
N GLY A 61 1.00 14.88 2.11
CA GLY A 61 0.96 13.46 2.47
C GLY A 61 1.89 13.12 3.63
N THR A 62 3.03 13.79 3.72
CA THR A 62 3.95 13.66 4.86
C THR A 62 3.32 14.16 6.16
N ARG A 63 2.64 15.32 6.12
CA ARG A 63 1.93 15.86 7.30
C ARG A 63 0.81 14.93 7.74
N GLU A 64 -0.02 14.47 6.81
CA GLU A 64 -1.12 13.53 7.09
C GLU A 64 -0.60 12.22 7.69
N SER A 65 0.47 11.65 7.12
CA SER A 65 1.11 10.43 7.64
C SER A 65 1.61 10.61 9.07
N LYS A 66 2.24 11.76 9.38
CA LYS A 66 2.67 12.10 10.75
C LYS A 66 1.51 12.23 11.72
N MET A 67 0.39 12.83 11.31
CA MET A 67 -0.79 12.92 12.17
C MET A 67 -1.41 11.56 12.44
N ILE A 68 -1.51 10.71 11.42
CA ILE A 68 -2.00 9.32 11.55
C ILE A 68 -1.09 8.54 12.49
N ALA A 69 0.22 8.61 12.28
CA ALA A 69 1.21 7.94 13.12
C ALA A 69 1.10 8.37 14.59
N ALA A 70 0.95 9.68 14.85
CA ALA A 70 0.71 10.20 16.19
C ALA A 70 -0.61 9.71 16.80
N HIS A 71 -1.69 9.67 16.02
CA HIS A 71 -3.01 9.21 16.48
C HIS A 71 -2.99 7.74 16.93
N PHE A 72 -2.26 6.89 16.20
CA PHE A 72 -2.14 5.46 16.52
C PHE A 72 -0.94 5.13 17.41
N GLY A 73 -0.17 6.13 17.87
CA GLY A 73 1.02 5.90 18.69
C GLY A 73 2.14 5.13 17.98
N VAL A 74 2.18 5.15 16.64
CA VAL A 74 3.16 4.45 15.82
C VAL A 74 4.29 5.41 15.44
N LYS A 75 5.54 4.95 15.50
CA LYS A 75 6.70 5.71 15.00
C LYS A 75 6.89 5.42 13.51
N ILE A 76 6.93 6.48 12.70
CA ILE A 76 7.32 6.42 11.29
C ILE A 76 8.76 6.95 11.14
N GLN A 77 9.66 6.16 10.54
CA GLN A 77 11.07 6.51 10.25
C GLN A 77 11.22 7.29 8.94
#